data_AF-A0A8J2EJG2-F1
#
_entry.id   AF-A0A8J2EJG2-F1
#
_cell.length_a   1.000
_cell.length_b   1.000
_cell.length_c   1.000
_cell.angle_alpha   90.00
_cell.angle_beta   90.00
_cell.angle_gamma   90.00
#
_symmetry.space_group_name_H-M   'P 1'
#
loop_
_entity.id
_entity.type
_entity.pdbx_description
1 polymer ?
#
loop_
_entity_poly.entity_id
_entity_poly.type
_entity_poly.pdbx_seq_one_letter_code
_entity_poly.pdbx_strand_id
1 'polypeptide(L)'
;MNFNLFWAEAQREHSIGRPSGGLLTAVNKKHSVLLIDASPWWILKEIKLGASTIILGILSTTSEQILYADDTVIFAHSHIDLLRKLRALKEYCDLNQLTVNKAKTKILVFKAAGRIRDCPCRYRTYKQSYLELVKSYTYLGVEISTSTRGLTALNSANNKAKCAAEAAMSLLAKAKCDSWSAHMKIYNCMVSSVFLYAIPAWGLWYRHSLEPAQTFFFKKLFKLPRNTPDWAVRLEFGLDPVALKAMGFILSWVIKTLKAKDNCLHKVCLLRLINLAKNTTASSPYNWATQLRDFLMECDALDLFDSLDHQLWEARRENILKKYQTILHSADITAARNSSSLEFPLQLPDSFSPAGYLALKLPLNCKRLIAQLRLSNKYNCFLIVNNFRSSFNRNSPCQLCNLKAPDTVEHLLVRCPCFSSFQTPISTKPAA
;
A
#
# COMPACT_ATOMS: atom_id res chain seq x y z
N MET A 1 13.52 -57.34 14.81
CA MET A 1 14.00 -56.30 13.87
C MET A 1 15.37 -55.80 14.34
N ASN A 2 16.44 -55.98 13.53
CA ASN A 2 17.83 -55.72 13.93
C ASN A 2 18.25 -54.25 13.70
N PHE A 3 17.69 -53.31 14.46
CA PHE A 3 18.03 -51.89 14.37
C PHE A 3 18.52 -51.32 15.70
N ASN A 4 19.43 -50.35 15.64
CA ASN A 4 19.73 -49.41 16.71
C ASN A 4 18.75 -48.23 16.57
N LEU A 5 18.01 -47.95 17.65
CA LEU A 5 17.05 -46.86 17.74
C LEU A 5 17.72 -45.67 18.44
N PHE A 6 17.60 -44.49 17.84
CA PHE A 6 18.03 -43.24 18.46
C PHE A 6 16.86 -42.26 18.39
N TRP A 7 16.61 -41.57 19.50
CA TRP A 7 15.53 -40.62 19.61
C TRP A 7 15.97 -39.33 20.30
N ALA A 8 15.28 -38.24 19.99
CA ALA A 8 15.33 -37.01 20.77
C ALA A 8 13.96 -36.78 21.42
N GLU A 9 13.94 -36.46 22.71
CA GLU A 9 12.68 -36.26 23.45
C GLU A 9 11.95 -35.00 22.97
N ALA A 10 10.62 -35.10 22.93
CA ALA A 10 9.74 -33.97 22.64
C ALA A 10 9.80 -32.97 23.81
N GLN A 11 10.22 -31.74 23.56
CA GLN A 11 10.07 -30.68 24.56
C GLN A 11 8.62 -30.19 24.58
N ARG A 12 7.95 -30.34 25.72
CA ARG A 12 6.73 -29.57 26.04
C ARG A 12 7.16 -28.24 26.64
N GLU A 13 7.23 -27.19 25.83
CA GLU A 13 7.15 -25.84 26.40
C GLU A 13 5.70 -25.59 26.84
N HIS A 14 5.47 -25.53 28.15
CA HIS A 14 4.15 -25.28 28.74
C HIS A 14 3.52 -23.94 28.31
N SER A 15 4.29 -23.04 27.68
CA SER A 15 3.85 -21.72 27.20
C SER A 15 3.33 -21.71 25.75
N ILE A 16 3.60 -22.75 24.95
CA ILE A 16 3.13 -22.86 23.56
C ILE A 16 2.64 -24.30 23.37
N GLY A 17 1.31 -24.50 23.40
CA GLY A 17 0.66 -25.81 23.38
C GLY A 17 0.78 -26.61 22.07
N ARG A 18 1.99 -26.81 21.53
CA ARG A 18 2.27 -27.81 20.51
C ARG A 18 3.48 -28.66 20.94
N PRO A 19 3.34 -29.99 21.04
CA PRO A 19 4.51 -30.86 21.15
C PRO A 19 5.32 -30.76 19.86
N SER A 20 6.62 -30.44 19.96
CA SER A 20 7.54 -30.79 18.89
C SER A 20 7.56 -32.32 18.81
N GLY A 21 7.21 -32.88 17.65
CA GLY A 21 7.29 -34.33 17.46
C GLY A 21 8.74 -34.75 17.60
N GLY A 22 9.05 -35.56 18.62
CA GLY A 22 10.40 -36.09 18.82
C GLY A 22 10.90 -36.79 17.55
N LEU A 23 12.17 -36.64 17.22
CA LEU A 23 12.75 -37.37 16.10
C LEU A 23 13.04 -38.82 16.54
N LEU A 24 12.57 -39.80 15.75
CA LEU A 24 12.93 -41.21 15.90
C LEU A 24 13.66 -41.67 14.65
N THR A 25 14.77 -42.38 14.84
CA THR A 25 15.64 -42.81 13.74
C THR A 25 16.14 -44.23 14.01
N ALA A 26 15.90 -45.15 13.06
CA ALA A 26 16.29 -46.55 13.17
C ALA A 26 17.39 -46.87 12.13
N VAL A 27 18.51 -47.45 12.57
CA VAL A 27 19.64 -47.83 11.68
C VAL A 27 19.98 -49.30 11.88
N ASN A 28 20.21 -50.04 10.79
CA ASN A 28 20.46 -51.48 10.84
C ASN A 28 21.76 -51.79 11.62
N LYS A 29 21.70 -52.77 12.55
CA LYS A 29 22.82 -53.18 13.44
C LYS A 29 24.10 -53.62 12.73
N LYS A 30 24.08 -53.83 11.41
CA LYS A 30 25.28 -54.14 10.60
C LYS A 30 26.32 -53.01 10.56
N HIS A 31 25.99 -51.79 11.01
CA HIS A 31 26.89 -50.65 10.98
C HIS A 31 27.07 -50.06 12.39
N SER A 32 28.30 -49.66 12.73
CA SER A 32 28.55 -48.92 13.97
C SER A 32 28.12 -47.48 13.79
N VAL A 33 27.20 -47.04 14.66
CA VAL A 33 26.59 -45.71 14.64
C VAL A 33 26.83 -45.08 15.98
N LEU A 34 27.42 -43.88 15.99
CA LEU A 34 27.68 -43.09 17.19
C LEU A 34 26.82 -41.82 17.13
N LEU A 35 26.07 -41.54 18.18
CA LEU A 35 25.28 -40.31 18.28
C LEU A 35 26.26 -39.18 18.66
N ILE A 36 26.43 -38.20 17.76
CA ILE A 36 27.32 -37.06 18.02
C ILE A 36 26.59 -36.03 18.88
N ASP A 37 25.38 -35.66 18.46
CA ASP A 37 24.58 -34.64 19.12
C ASP A 37 23.09 -34.85 18.83
N ALA A 38 22.25 -34.54 19.81
CA ALA A 38 20.81 -34.66 19.72
C ALA A 38 20.12 -33.48 20.40
N SER A 39 19.23 -32.85 19.66
CA SER A 39 18.41 -31.71 20.07
C SER A 39 16.97 -31.98 19.65
N PRO A 40 15.96 -31.28 20.22
CA PRO A 40 14.60 -31.34 19.72
C PRO A 40 14.48 -31.03 18.21
N TRP A 41 15.49 -30.36 17.64
CA TRP A 41 15.49 -29.84 16.28
C TRP A 41 16.34 -30.64 15.29
N TRP A 42 17.30 -31.43 15.76
CA TRP A 42 18.18 -32.25 14.91
C TRP A 42 18.71 -33.49 15.61
N ILE A 43 19.04 -34.51 14.80
CA ILE A 43 19.86 -35.65 15.24
C ILE A 43 21.07 -35.73 14.31
N LEU A 44 22.27 -35.64 14.91
CA LEU A 44 23.55 -35.81 14.23
C LEU A 44 24.15 -37.17 14.60
N LYS A 45 24.49 -37.96 13.58
CA LYS A 45 25.07 -39.27 13.77
C LYS A 45 26.32 -39.44 12.95
N GLU A 46 27.31 -40.07 13.55
CA GLU A 46 28.45 -40.65 12.85
C GLU A 46 28.11 -42.09 12.47
N ILE A 47 28.27 -42.44 11.20
CA ILE A 47 28.12 -43.81 10.70
C ILE A 47 29.48 -44.23 10.14
N LYS A 48 30.07 -45.29 10.70
CA LYS A 48 31.30 -45.89 10.17
C LYS A 48 30.94 -46.99 9.17
N LEU A 49 31.32 -46.77 7.91
CA LEU A 49 31.17 -47.72 6.81
C LEU A 49 32.57 -48.20 6.40
N GLY A 50 33.03 -49.30 6.99
CA GLY A 50 34.38 -49.81 6.74
C GLY A 50 35.45 -48.79 7.14
N ALA A 51 36.25 -48.31 6.18
CA ALA A 51 37.30 -47.31 6.39
C ALA A 51 36.81 -45.85 6.31
N SER A 52 35.52 -45.61 6.03
CA SER A 52 34.97 -44.27 5.82
C SER A 52 33.97 -43.88 6.92
N THR A 53 34.12 -42.68 7.45
CA THR A 53 33.18 -42.09 8.40
C THR A 53 32.26 -41.12 7.67
N ILE A 54 30.94 -41.30 7.78
CA ILE A 54 29.92 -40.38 7.23
C ILE A 54 29.11 -39.78 8.37
N ILE A 55 28.99 -38.45 8.39
CA ILE A 55 28.11 -37.73 9.32
C ILE A 55 26.75 -37.51 8.64
N LEU A 56 25.67 -37.95 9.28
CA LEU A 56 24.31 -37.87 8.77
C LEU A 56 23.45 -37.03 9.74
N GLY A 57 22.93 -35.89 9.25
CA GLY A 57 22.07 -34.98 10.00
C GLY A 57 20.62 -35.03 9.52
N ILE A 58 19.68 -35.26 10.44
CA ILE A 58 18.24 -35.17 10.16
C ILE A 58 17.69 -33.94 10.90
N LEU A 59 17.05 -33.02 10.16
CA LEU A 59 16.48 -31.78 10.69
C LEU A 59 14.95 -31.87 10.78
N SER A 60 14.39 -31.43 11.91
CA SER A 60 12.94 -31.18 12.01
C SER A 60 12.58 -30.02 11.09
N THR A 61 11.56 -30.18 10.25
CA THR A 61 11.13 -29.14 9.33
C THR A 61 10.28 -28.13 10.08
N THR A 62 10.87 -26.99 10.45
CA THR A 62 10.12 -25.82 10.92
C THR A 62 9.14 -25.41 9.81
N SER A 63 7.84 -25.55 10.08
CA SER A 63 6.82 -25.12 9.14
C SER A 63 6.56 -23.62 9.33
N GLU A 64 7.15 -22.81 8.45
CA GLU A 64 6.81 -21.39 8.34
C GLU A 64 5.41 -21.26 7.75
N GLN A 65 4.43 -20.88 8.57
CA GLN A 65 3.02 -20.75 8.17
C GLN A 65 2.40 -19.48 8.76
N ILE A 66 1.46 -18.89 8.02
CA ILE A 66 0.56 -17.83 8.50
C ILE A 66 -0.85 -18.38 8.41
N LEU A 67 -1.60 -18.27 9.52
CA LEU A 67 -2.96 -18.77 9.65
C LEU A 67 -3.89 -17.60 9.94
N TYR A 68 -4.95 -17.47 9.14
CA TYR A 68 -6.04 -16.54 9.40
C TYR A 68 -7.37 -17.22 9.07
N ALA A 69 -8.12 -17.63 10.10
CA ALA A 69 -9.32 -18.44 9.93
C ALA A 69 -9.06 -19.66 9.00
N ASP A 70 -9.77 -19.76 7.88
CA ASP A 70 -9.61 -20.80 6.86
C ASP A 70 -8.47 -20.51 5.87
N ASP A 71 -8.05 -19.24 5.75
CA ASP A 71 -6.94 -18.83 4.89
C ASP A 71 -5.59 -19.19 5.54
N THR A 72 -4.90 -20.16 4.93
CA THR A 72 -3.57 -20.62 5.36
C THR A 72 -2.52 -20.36 4.29
N VAL A 73 -1.41 -19.75 4.68
CA VAL A 73 -0.22 -19.56 3.84
C VAL A 73 0.89 -20.44 4.36
N ILE A 74 1.47 -21.25 3.47
CA ILE A 74 2.60 -22.13 3.77
C ILE A 74 3.78 -21.68 2.92
N PHE A 75 4.88 -21.30 3.58
CA PHE A 75 6.11 -20.94 2.86
C PHE A 75 6.89 -22.20 2.51
N ALA A 76 7.53 -22.21 1.34
CA ALA A 76 8.40 -23.30 0.90
C ALA A 76 9.66 -22.73 0.24
N HIS A 77 10.84 -23.26 0.60
CA HIS A 77 12.12 -22.76 0.10
C HIS A 77 12.58 -23.45 -1.19
N SER A 78 11.96 -24.59 -1.55
CA SER A 78 12.27 -25.32 -2.77
C SER A 78 11.05 -26.09 -3.29
N HIS A 79 11.11 -26.56 -4.54
CA HIS A 79 10.06 -27.43 -5.10
C HIS A 79 9.90 -28.76 -4.33
N ILE A 80 11.00 -29.28 -3.77
CA ILE A 80 10.97 -30.50 -2.96
C ILE A 80 10.30 -30.22 -1.61
N ASP A 81 10.62 -29.09 -0.99
CA ASP A 81 10.02 -28.64 0.26
C ASP A 81 8.51 -28.38 0.10
N LEU A 82 8.11 -27.76 -1.01
CA LEU A 82 6.70 -27.58 -1.37
C LEU A 82 5.96 -28.93 -1.42
N LEU A 83 6.51 -29.92 -2.12
CA LEU A 83 5.88 -31.24 -2.23
C LEU A 83 5.78 -31.94 -0.86
N ARG A 84 6.81 -31.84 -0.02
CA ARG A 84 6.79 -32.38 1.35
C ARG A 84 5.69 -31.72 2.18
N LYS A 85 5.61 -30.40 2.15
CA LYS A 85 4.59 -29.61 2.86
C LYS A 85 3.18 -29.89 2.36
N LEU A 86 2.98 -30.08 1.06
CA LEU A 86 1.69 -30.48 0.49
C LEU A 86 1.26 -31.90 0.92
N ARG A 87 2.20 -32.84 1.06
CA ARG A 87 1.91 -34.19 1.57
C ARG A 87 1.54 -34.16 3.05
N ALA A 88 2.30 -33.43 3.87
CA ALA A 88 1.98 -33.23 5.28
C ALA A 88 0.61 -32.55 5.45
N LEU A 89 0.30 -31.54 4.63
CA LEU A 89 -1.02 -30.90 4.62
C LEU A 89 -2.12 -31.90 4.26
N LYS A 90 -1.89 -32.77 3.28
CA LYS A 90 -2.84 -33.82 2.90
C LYS A 90 -3.11 -34.75 4.08
N GLU A 91 -2.06 -35.30 4.69
CA GLU A 91 -2.17 -36.21 5.84
C GLU A 91 -2.93 -35.56 7.00
N TYR A 92 -2.59 -34.30 7.32
CA TYR A 92 -3.30 -33.54 8.34
C TYR A 92 -4.78 -33.35 8.00
N CYS A 93 -5.11 -32.95 6.77
CA CYS A 93 -6.49 -32.75 6.35
C CYS A 93 -7.27 -34.07 6.33
N ASP A 94 -6.67 -35.18 5.90
CA ASP A 94 -7.30 -36.50 5.86
C ASP A 94 -7.60 -37.01 7.29
N LEU A 95 -6.66 -36.83 8.22
CA LEU A 95 -6.85 -37.18 9.65
C LEU A 95 -7.96 -36.35 10.31
N ASN A 96 -8.07 -35.07 9.98
CA ASN A 96 -9.03 -34.14 10.58
C ASN A 96 -10.32 -33.98 9.76
N GLN A 97 -10.53 -34.79 8.72
CA GLN A 97 -11.70 -34.73 7.83
C GLN A 97 -11.93 -33.34 7.20
N LEU A 98 -10.84 -32.60 6.94
CA LEU A 98 -10.87 -31.29 6.29
C LEU A 98 -10.71 -31.42 4.78
N THR A 99 -11.46 -30.61 4.03
CA THR A 99 -11.37 -30.57 2.57
C THR A 99 -10.75 -29.25 2.10
N VAL A 100 -9.62 -29.34 1.40
CA VAL A 100 -8.95 -28.18 0.81
C VAL A 100 -9.65 -27.79 -0.51
N ASN A 101 -10.02 -26.52 -0.63
CA ASN A 101 -10.58 -25.97 -1.87
C ASN A 101 -9.48 -25.76 -2.92
N LYS A 102 -9.25 -26.79 -3.74
CA LYS A 102 -8.25 -26.79 -4.83
C LYS A 102 -8.38 -25.63 -5.81
N ALA A 103 -9.60 -25.12 -6.03
CA ALA A 103 -9.83 -24.00 -6.94
C ALA A 103 -9.33 -22.68 -6.36
N LYS A 104 -9.42 -22.50 -5.03
CA LYS A 104 -8.90 -21.32 -4.32
C LYS A 104 -7.42 -21.44 -3.98
N THR A 105 -6.91 -22.66 -3.74
CA THR A 105 -5.49 -22.88 -3.40
C THR A 105 -4.59 -22.67 -4.62
N LYS A 106 -3.73 -21.66 -4.55
CA LYS A 106 -2.77 -21.29 -5.61
C LYS A 106 -1.34 -21.32 -5.09
N ILE A 107 -0.38 -21.48 -6.00
CA ILE A 107 1.05 -21.36 -5.70
C ILE A 107 1.57 -20.04 -6.28
N LEU A 108 2.10 -19.18 -5.41
CA LEU A 108 2.78 -17.93 -5.79
C LEU A 108 4.29 -18.10 -5.57
N VAL A 109 5.09 -17.82 -6.60
CA VAL A 109 6.55 -17.97 -6.55
C VAL A 109 7.22 -16.60 -6.45
N PHE A 110 7.90 -16.33 -5.34
CA PHE A 110 8.65 -15.09 -5.14
C PHE A 110 9.99 -15.10 -5.88
N LYS A 111 10.32 -14.00 -6.57
CA LYS A 111 11.60 -13.81 -7.25
C LYS A 111 11.88 -12.34 -7.53
N ALA A 112 13.17 -11.97 -7.59
CA ALA A 112 13.57 -10.60 -7.90
C ALA A 112 13.30 -10.21 -9.37
N ALA A 113 13.63 -11.06 -10.36
CA ALA A 113 13.44 -10.76 -11.78
C ALA A 113 13.34 -12.02 -12.69
N GLY A 114 13.00 -11.82 -13.97
CA GLY A 114 13.10 -12.84 -15.04
C GLY A 114 11.80 -13.62 -15.34
N ARG A 115 11.87 -14.59 -16.28
CA ARG A 115 10.77 -15.54 -16.56
C ARG A 115 10.60 -16.53 -15.40
N ILE A 116 9.39 -17.03 -15.17
CA ILE A 116 9.17 -18.07 -14.15
C ILE A 116 9.81 -19.33 -14.75
N ARG A 117 10.84 -19.89 -14.09
CA ARG A 117 11.23 -21.27 -14.42
C ARG A 117 10.05 -22.13 -14.01
N ASP A 118 9.50 -22.89 -14.95
CA ASP A 118 8.34 -23.73 -14.67
C ASP A 118 8.65 -24.64 -13.49
N CYS A 119 7.81 -24.59 -12.45
CA CYS A 119 7.83 -25.61 -11.42
C CYS A 119 7.24 -26.88 -12.04
N PRO A 120 8.02 -27.98 -12.17
CA PRO A 120 7.53 -29.19 -12.81
C PRO A 120 6.25 -29.70 -12.14
N CYS A 121 5.29 -30.18 -12.94
CA CYS A 121 3.97 -30.61 -12.46
C CYS A 121 4.03 -31.58 -11.27
N ARG A 122 5.05 -32.45 -11.22
CA ARG A 122 5.29 -33.41 -10.14
C ARG A 122 5.42 -32.79 -8.75
N TYR A 123 5.91 -31.55 -8.65
CA TYR A 123 6.12 -30.86 -7.37
C TYR A 123 4.91 -30.05 -6.90
N ARG A 124 3.93 -29.82 -7.77
CA ARG A 124 2.70 -29.05 -7.49
C ARG A 124 1.45 -29.93 -7.44
N THR A 125 1.62 -31.21 -7.11
CA THR A 125 0.51 -32.17 -7.07
C THR A 125 -0.05 -32.29 -5.65
N TYR A 126 -1.36 -32.09 -5.50
CA TYR A 126 -2.12 -32.30 -4.26
C TYR A 126 -3.32 -33.21 -4.55
N LYS A 127 -3.45 -34.36 -3.85
CA LYS A 127 -4.50 -35.39 -4.10
C LYS A 127 -4.73 -35.66 -5.61
N GLN A 128 -3.65 -35.98 -6.33
CA GLN A 128 -3.64 -36.27 -7.79
C GLN A 128 -4.11 -35.14 -8.71
N SER A 129 -4.32 -33.93 -8.19
CA SER A 129 -4.61 -32.73 -8.98
C SER A 129 -3.46 -31.73 -8.93
N TYR A 130 -3.25 -30.99 -10.02
CA TYR A 130 -2.23 -29.95 -10.08
C TYR A 130 -2.76 -28.63 -9.52
N LEU A 131 -1.98 -28.01 -8.64
CA LEU A 131 -2.24 -26.65 -8.18
C LEU A 131 -1.71 -25.64 -9.20
N GLU A 132 -2.49 -24.59 -9.43
CA GLU A 132 -2.16 -23.55 -10.41
C GLU A 132 -1.04 -22.62 -9.89
N LEU A 133 -0.12 -22.26 -10.80
CA LEU A 133 0.90 -21.23 -10.55
C LEU A 133 0.35 -19.88 -10.99
N VAL A 134 0.32 -18.91 -10.07
CA VAL A 134 -0.19 -17.57 -10.34
C VAL A 134 0.91 -16.52 -10.22
N LYS A 135 0.73 -15.38 -10.91
CA LYS A 135 1.64 -14.22 -10.84
C LYS A 135 1.25 -13.21 -9.76
N SER A 136 -0.02 -13.17 -9.41
CA SER A 136 -0.54 -12.42 -8.28
C SER A 136 -1.62 -13.22 -7.57
N TYR A 137 -1.77 -12.97 -6.27
CA TYR A 137 -2.78 -13.59 -5.42
C TYR A 137 -3.30 -12.57 -4.41
N THR A 138 -4.61 -12.55 -4.17
CA THR A 138 -5.22 -11.69 -3.16
C THR A 138 -5.32 -12.43 -1.84
N TYR A 139 -4.55 -11.98 -0.85
CA TYR A 139 -4.58 -12.52 0.52
C TYR A 139 -5.12 -11.44 1.47
N LEU A 140 -6.18 -11.76 2.21
CA LEU A 140 -6.86 -10.84 3.13
C LEU A 140 -7.18 -9.46 2.54
N GLY A 141 -7.53 -9.43 1.25
CA GLY A 141 -7.88 -8.20 0.52
C GLY A 141 -6.68 -7.42 -0.06
N VAL A 142 -5.44 -7.85 0.16
CA VAL A 142 -4.23 -7.26 -0.44
C VAL A 142 -3.72 -8.13 -1.59
N GLU A 143 -3.47 -7.51 -2.74
CA GLU A 143 -2.92 -8.21 -3.90
C GLU A 143 -1.40 -8.27 -3.87
N ILE A 144 -0.86 -9.47 -3.70
CA ILE A 144 0.57 -9.76 -3.62
C ILE A 144 1.04 -10.31 -4.97
N SER A 145 2.15 -9.80 -5.48
CA SER A 145 2.75 -10.23 -6.74
C SER A 145 4.05 -11.02 -6.54
N THR A 146 4.49 -11.74 -7.57
CA THR A 146 5.76 -12.51 -7.54
C THR A 146 6.99 -11.65 -7.24
N SER A 147 6.96 -10.35 -7.56
CA SER A 147 8.08 -9.44 -7.31
C SER A 147 8.11 -8.88 -5.88
N THR A 148 7.10 -9.21 -5.07
CA THR A 148 6.87 -8.70 -3.70
C THR A 148 6.79 -7.18 -3.59
N ARG A 149 6.74 -6.47 -4.72
CA ARG A 149 6.58 -5.01 -4.75
C ARG A 149 5.11 -4.64 -4.60
N GLY A 150 4.85 -3.51 -3.96
CA GLY A 150 3.50 -3.01 -3.67
C GLY A 150 2.70 -2.47 -4.88
N LEU A 151 3.18 -2.57 -6.13
CA LEU A 151 2.48 -1.97 -7.28
C LEU A 151 1.10 -2.57 -7.53
N THR A 152 0.99 -3.90 -7.44
CA THR A 152 -0.29 -4.60 -7.60
C THR A 152 -1.27 -4.20 -6.50
N ALA A 153 -0.79 -4.14 -5.26
CA ALA A 153 -1.58 -3.65 -4.13
C ALA A 153 -2.03 -2.19 -4.33
N LEU A 154 -1.15 -1.29 -4.78
CA LEU A 154 -1.49 0.10 -5.09
C LEU A 154 -2.58 0.20 -6.17
N ASN A 155 -2.44 -0.55 -7.26
CA ASN A 155 -3.42 -0.54 -8.35
C ASN A 155 -4.78 -1.09 -7.91
N SER A 156 -4.76 -2.20 -7.16
CA SER A 156 -5.96 -2.81 -6.58
C SER A 156 -6.65 -1.86 -5.61
N ALA A 157 -5.90 -1.21 -4.71
CA ALA A 157 -6.41 -0.21 -3.77
C ALA A 157 -7.00 1.00 -4.48
N ASN A 158 -6.32 1.53 -5.52
CA ASN A 158 -6.84 2.62 -6.34
C ASN A 158 -8.15 2.25 -7.04
N ASN A 159 -8.26 1.05 -7.60
CA ASN A 159 -9.48 0.60 -8.26
C ASN A 159 -10.63 0.45 -7.26
N LYS A 160 -10.38 -0.13 -6.08
CA LYS A 160 -11.37 -0.21 -5.00
C LYS A 160 -11.79 1.17 -4.50
N ALA A 161 -10.85 2.10 -4.35
CA ALA A 161 -11.13 3.48 -3.96
C ALA A 161 -11.97 4.23 -5.00
N LYS A 162 -11.72 4.01 -6.30
CA LYS A 162 -12.56 4.56 -7.39
C LYS A 162 -13.98 4.02 -7.31
N CYS A 163 -14.17 2.71 -7.15
CA CYS A 163 -15.50 2.11 -6.97
C CYS A 163 -16.21 2.67 -5.73
N ALA A 164 -15.48 2.82 -4.62
CA ALA A 164 -16.03 3.43 -3.40
C ALA A 164 -16.40 4.91 -3.61
N ALA A 165 -15.62 5.66 -4.40
CA ALA A 165 -15.94 7.03 -4.76
C ALA A 165 -17.21 7.13 -5.60
N GLU A 166 -17.45 6.21 -6.55
CA GLU A 166 -18.71 6.15 -7.31
C GLU A 166 -19.92 5.90 -6.40
N ALA A 167 -19.80 4.95 -5.46
CA ALA A 167 -20.83 4.67 -4.48
C ALA A 167 -21.09 5.89 -3.57
N ALA A 168 -20.02 6.58 -3.15
CA ALA A 168 -20.11 7.80 -2.36
C ALA A 168 -20.81 8.95 -3.13
N MET A 169 -20.55 9.11 -4.43
CA MET A 169 -21.26 10.11 -5.26
C MET A 169 -22.76 9.81 -5.34
N SER A 170 -23.11 8.53 -5.48
CA SER A 170 -24.51 8.09 -5.53
C SER A 170 -25.22 8.35 -4.20
N LEU A 171 -24.54 8.13 -3.09
CA LEU A 171 -25.04 8.43 -1.74
C LEU A 171 -25.22 9.94 -1.53
N LEU A 172 -24.22 10.75 -1.91
CA LEU A 172 -24.28 12.21 -1.82
C LEU A 172 -25.44 12.80 -2.64
N ALA A 173 -25.68 12.27 -3.84
CA ALA A 173 -26.79 12.69 -4.69
C ALA A 173 -28.15 12.42 -4.04
N LYS A 174 -28.32 11.25 -3.41
CA LYS A 174 -29.56 10.88 -2.70
C LYS A 174 -29.77 11.70 -1.43
N ALA A 175 -28.70 11.91 -0.66
CA ALA A 175 -28.74 12.64 0.61
C ALA A 175 -28.89 14.15 0.45
N LYS A 176 -28.72 14.71 -0.76
CA LYS A 176 -28.76 16.15 -1.06
C LYS A 176 -27.89 16.97 -0.10
N CYS A 177 -26.68 16.47 0.18
CA CYS A 177 -25.81 17.08 1.17
C CYS A 177 -24.92 18.17 0.55
N ASP A 178 -25.01 19.39 1.08
CA ASP A 178 -24.26 20.57 0.60
C ASP A 178 -23.11 21.02 1.53
N SER A 179 -22.99 20.39 2.70
CA SER A 179 -21.97 20.76 3.70
C SER A 179 -20.60 20.18 3.36
N TRP A 180 -19.57 21.04 3.42
CA TRP A 180 -18.18 20.64 3.24
C TRP A 180 -17.73 19.58 4.26
N SER A 181 -18.12 19.74 5.53
CA SER A 181 -17.76 18.79 6.58
C SER A 181 -18.34 17.40 6.34
N ALA A 182 -19.54 17.32 5.76
CA ALA A 182 -20.17 16.06 5.40
C ALA A 182 -19.48 15.40 4.19
N HIS A 183 -19.09 16.18 3.17
CA HIS A 183 -18.30 15.66 2.05
C HIS A 183 -16.97 15.06 2.53
N MET A 184 -16.27 15.75 3.42
CA MET A 184 -15.04 15.26 4.05
C MET A 184 -15.26 13.99 4.87
N LYS A 185 -16.35 13.92 5.65
CA LYS A 185 -16.69 12.74 6.44
C LYS A 185 -16.97 11.53 5.54
N ILE A 186 -17.73 11.72 4.46
CA ILE A 186 -18.02 10.65 3.49
C ILE A 186 -16.76 10.18 2.79
N TYR A 187 -15.89 11.10 2.35
CA TYR A 187 -14.59 10.76 1.80
C TYR A 187 -13.77 9.89 2.77
N ASN A 188 -13.65 10.33 4.03
CA ASN A 188 -12.87 9.61 5.03
C ASN A 188 -13.44 8.22 5.33
N CYS A 189 -14.76 8.10 5.46
CA CYS A 189 -15.43 6.86 5.83
C CYS A 189 -15.54 5.84 4.69
N MET A 190 -15.68 6.28 3.44
CA MET A 190 -15.92 5.37 2.31
C MET A 190 -14.70 5.18 1.40
N VAL A 191 -13.97 6.25 1.09
CA VAL A 191 -12.88 6.21 0.09
C VAL A 191 -11.54 6.04 0.79
N SER A 192 -11.22 6.89 1.75
CA SER A 192 -9.95 6.86 2.47
C SER A 192 -9.78 5.56 3.26
N SER A 193 -10.84 5.06 3.90
CA SER A 193 -10.82 3.81 4.66
C SER A 193 -10.49 2.59 3.79
N VAL A 194 -11.10 2.49 2.61
CA VAL A 194 -10.86 1.43 1.64
C VAL A 194 -9.46 1.52 1.05
N PHE A 195 -9.00 2.74 0.74
CA PHE A 195 -7.68 2.94 0.15
C PHE A 195 -6.53 2.67 1.13
N LEU A 196 -6.67 3.12 2.39
CA LEU A 196 -5.63 2.99 3.42
C LEU A 196 -5.62 1.61 4.08
N TYR A 197 -6.50 0.69 3.65
CA TYR A 197 -6.54 -0.67 4.17
C TYR A 197 -5.19 -1.39 3.97
N ALA A 198 -4.65 -1.92 5.07
CA ALA A 198 -3.38 -2.63 5.13
C ALA A 198 -2.18 -1.86 4.54
N ILE A 199 -2.24 -0.52 4.52
CA ILE A 199 -1.19 0.31 3.91
C ILE A 199 0.22 0.10 4.48
N PRO A 200 0.45 -0.26 5.77
CA PRO A 200 1.80 -0.56 6.24
C PRO A 200 2.51 -1.67 5.46
N ALA A 201 1.75 -2.60 4.88
CA ALA A 201 2.30 -3.73 4.13
C ALA A 201 2.80 -3.36 2.73
N TRP A 202 2.31 -2.26 2.11
CA TRP A 202 2.58 -1.98 0.69
C TRP A 202 2.77 -0.50 0.33
N GLY A 203 2.30 0.44 1.14
CA GLY A 203 2.24 1.86 0.79
C GLY A 203 3.59 2.57 0.76
N LEU A 204 4.58 2.07 1.50
CA LEU A 204 5.85 2.77 1.71
C LEU A 204 6.68 2.93 0.41
N TRP A 205 6.66 1.93 -0.48
CA TRP A 205 7.31 1.99 -1.80
C TRP A 205 6.73 3.05 -2.74
N TYR A 206 5.49 3.46 -2.49
CA TYR A 206 4.73 4.34 -3.38
C TYR A 206 4.26 5.60 -2.67
N ARG A 207 4.98 6.04 -1.62
CA ARG A 207 4.62 7.20 -0.80
C ARG A 207 4.35 8.47 -1.61
N HIS A 208 5.04 8.66 -2.73
CA HIS A 208 4.86 9.81 -3.64
C HIS A 208 3.74 9.62 -4.69
N SER A 209 3.01 8.50 -4.66
CA SER A 209 2.00 8.13 -5.68
C SER A 209 0.67 7.68 -5.06
N LEU A 210 0.37 8.12 -3.83
CA LEU A 210 -0.86 7.78 -3.10
C LEU A 210 -2.02 8.75 -3.37
N GLU A 211 -1.71 9.95 -3.85
CA GLU A 211 -2.69 11.04 -4.03
C GLU A 211 -3.79 10.84 -5.08
N PRO A 212 -3.60 10.04 -6.16
CA PRO A 212 -4.64 9.90 -7.18
C PRO A 212 -6.01 9.45 -6.66
N ALA A 213 -6.07 8.68 -5.58
CA ALA A 213 -7.34 8.26 -4.97
C ALA A 213 -8.12 9.44 -4.38
N GLN A 214 -7.44 10.36 -3.68
CA GLN A 214 -8.06 11.57 -3.12
C GLN A 214 -8.50 12.52 -4.22
N THR A 215 -7.60 12.85 -5.14
CA THR A 215 -7.90 13.84 -6.17
C THR A 215 -8.99 13.35 -7.12
N PHE A 216 -9.06 12.05 -7.41
CA PHE A 216 -10.17 11.47 -8.16
C PHE A 216 -11.53 11.76 -7.51
N PHE A 217 -11.66 11.56 -6.18
CA PHE A 217 -12.90 11.83 -5.47
C PHE A 217 -13.31 13.31 -5.55
N PHE A 218 -12.41 14.25 -5.26
CA PHE A 218 -12.73 15.67 -5.26
C PHE A 218 -12.95 16.24 -6.66
N LYS A 219 -12.16 15.80 -7.65
CA LYS A 219 -12.42 16.15 -9.06
C LYS A 219 -13.81 15.71 -9.48
N LYS A 220 -14.24 14.51 -9.08
CA LYS A 220 -15.57 14.02 -9.41
C LYS A 220 -16.68 14.76 -8.63
N LEU A 221 -16.47 15.04 -7.35
CA LEU A 221 -17.42 15.79 -6.51
C LEU A 221 -17.72 17.17 -7.09
N PHE A 222 -16.67 17.89 -7.47
CA PHE A 222 -16.74 19.26 -8.00
C PHE A 222 -16.87 19.35 -9.51
N LYS A 223 -16.99 18.21 -10.21
CA LYS A 223 -17.09 18.12 -11.68
C LYS A 223 -15.92 18.78 -12.41
N LEU A 224 -14.72 18.67 -11.86
CA LEU A 224 -13.50 19.22 -12.44
C LEU A 224 -12.98 18.35 -13.60
N PRO A 225 -12.24 18.94 -14.56
CA PRO A 225 -11.51 18.19 -15.57
C PRO A 225 -10.58 17.13 -14.98
N ARG A 226 -10.43 15.99 -15.68
CA ARG A 226 -9.52 14.90 -15.25
C ARG A 226 -8.07 15.36 -15.14
N ASN A 227 -7.68 16.29 -16.01
CA ASN A 227 -6.34 16.87 -16.11
C ASN A 227 -6.14 18.11 -15.23
N THR A 228 -7.09 18.48 -14.36
CA THR A 228 -6.83 19.50 -13.34
C THR A 228 -5.64 19.05 -12.49
N PRO A 229 -4.60 19.88 -12.27
CA PRO A 229 -3.44 19.46 -11.51
C PRO A 229 -3.79 19.03 -10.09
N ASP A 230 -3.18 17.94 -9.62
CA ASP A 230 -3.47 17.37 -8.30
C ASP A 230 -3.12 18.32 -7.15
N TRP A 231 -2.02 19.08 -7.28
CA TRP A 231 -1.64 20.12 -6.32
C TRP A 231 -2.71 21.22 -6.22
N ALA A 232 -3.33 21.61 -7.35
CA ALA A 232 -4.32 22.68 -7.39
C ALA A 232 -5.60 22.27 -6.66
N VAL A 233 -6.00 21.01 -6.83
CA VAL A 233 -7.12 20.41 -6.08
C VAL A 233 -6.83 20.42 -4.58
N ARG A 234 -5.62 20.00 -4.16
CA ARG A 234 -5.27 19.97 -2.73
C ARG A 234 -5.21 21.37 -2.11
N LEU A 235 -4.59 22.34 -2.78
CA LEU A 235 -4.50 23.71 -2.28
C LEU A 235 -5.87 24.40 -2.21
N GLU A 236 -6.70 24.27 -3.25
CA GLU A 236 -8.03 24.90 -3.29
C GLU A 236 -8.97 24.34 -2.21
N PHE A 237 -8.93 23.03 -1.99
CA PHE A 237 -9.80 22.37 -1.01
C PHE A 237 -9.17 22.23 0.39
N GLY A 238 -7.95 22.75 0.61
CA GLY A 238 -7.25 22.64 1.90
C GLY A 238 -7.07 21.19 2.36
N LEU A 239 -6.65 20.31 1.44
CA LEU A 239 -6.56 18.87 1.69
C LEU A 239 -5.14 18.48 2.10
N ASP A 240 -5.04 17.79 3.23
CA ASP A 240 -3.82 17.08 3.55
C ASP A 240 -3.61 15.90 2.58
N PRO A 241 -2.39 15.75 2.03
CA PRO A 241 -2.07 14.61 1.17
C PRO A 241 -2.29 13.27 1.89
N VAL A 242 -2.76 12.28 1.14
CA VAL A 242 -3.02 10.92 1.63
C VAL A 242 -1.75 10.28 2.20
N ALA A 243 -0.59 10.62 1.62
CA ALA A 243 0.71 10.18 2.10
C ALA A 243 0.92 10.44 3.60
N LEU A 244 0.44 11.58 4.13
CA LEU A 244 0.57 11.91 5.55
C LEU A 244 -0.15 10.89 6.44
N LYS A 245 -1.41 10.56 6.12
CA LYS A 245 -2.18 9.54 6.84
C LYS A 245 -1.56 8.15 6.69
N ALA A 246 -1.06 7.83 5.50
CA ALA A 246 -0.39 6.56 5.23
C ALA A 246 0.86 6.38 6.10
N MET A 247 1.71 7.40 6.18
CA MET A 247 2.90 7.39 7.03
C MET A 247 2.54 7.32 8.51
N GLY A 248 1.45 7.98 8.93
CA GLY A 248 0.90 7.84 10.28
C GLY A 248 0.58 6.39 10.65
N PHE A 249 -0.05 5.62 9.75
CA PHE A 249 -0.33 4.20 9.95
C PHE A 249 0.94 3.35 9.96
N ILE A 250 1.91 3.64 9.08
CA ILE A 250 3.19 2.93 9.03
C ILE A 250 3.97 3.12 10.33
N LEU A 251 4.12 4.36 10.80
CA LEU A 251 4.81 4.65 12.05
C LEU A 251 4.13 3.98 13.25
N SER A 252 2.81 4.05 13.33
CA SER A 252 2.05 3.36 14.38
C SER A 252 2.23 1.84 14.34
N TRP A 253 2.31 1.25 13.14
CA TRP A 253 2.59 -0.17 12.97
C TRP A 253 4.02 -0.54 13.40
N VAL A 254 5.02 0.28 13.05
CA VAL A 254 6.41 0.07 13.48
C VAL A 254 6.52 0.12 15.00
N ILE A 255 5.97 1.17 15.62
CA ILE A 255 5.94 1.33 17.09
C ILE A 255 5.32 0.10 17.76
N LYS A 256 4.13 -0.32 17.29
CA LYS A 256 3.45 -1.51 17.81
C LYS A 256 4.30 -2.78 17.66
N THR A 257 5.02 -2.90 16.55
CA THR A 257 5.91 -4.05 16.28
C THR A 257 7.14 -4.05 17.17
N LEU A 258 7.75 -2.89 17.43
CA LEU A 258 8.89 -2.75 18.34
C LEU A 258 8.50 -3.08 19.79
N LYS A 259 7.26 -2.76 20.19
CA LYS A 259 6.67 -3.12 21.50
C LYS A 259 6.33 -4.60 21.66
N ALA A 260 6.23 -5.36 20.57
CA ALA A 260 5.88 -6.77 20.63
C ALA A 260 6.98 -7.60 21.32
N LYS A 261 6.65 -8.81 21.77
CA LYS A 261 7.62 -9.76 22.35
C LYS A 261 8.68 -10.12 21.30
N ASP A 262 9.91 -10.39 21.73
CA ASP A 262 11.04 -10.65 20.82
C ASP A 262 10.87 -11.92 19.97
N ASN A 263 10.08 -12.89 20.44
CA ASN A 263 9.74 -14.11 19.71
C ASN A 263 8.60 -13.92 18.69
N CYS A 264 7.98 -12.74 18.61
CA CYS A 264 6.91 -12.49 17.64
C CYS A 264 7.49 -12.43 16.22
N LEU A 265 6.98 -13.28 15.33
CA LEU A 265 7.48 -13.42 13.95
C LEU A 265 7.57 -12.07 13.21
N HIS A 266 6.56 -11.21 13.32
CA HIS A 266 6.56 -9.91 12.66
C HIS A 266 7.65 -8.96 13.18
N LYS A 267 8.00 -9.02 14.47
CA LYS A 267 9.11 -8.26 15.05
C LYS A 267 10.45 -8.81 14.56
N VAL A 268 10.62 -10.13 14.58
CA VAL A 268 11.82 -10.80 14.06
C VAL A 268 12.04 -10.45 12.58
N CYS A 269 10.99 -10.50 11.76
CA CYS A 269 11.06 -10.11 10.35
C CYS A 269 11.44 -8.63 10.18
N LEU A 270 10.82 -7.72 10.93
CA LEU A 270 11.15 -6.29 10.87
C LEU A 270 12.62 -6.04 11.22
N LEU A 271 13.10 -6.58 12.33
CA LEU A 271 14.50 -6.43 12.76
C LEU A 271 15.47 -7.02 11.73
N ARG A 272 15.13 -8.16 11.13
CA ARG A 272 15.93 -8.76 10.06
C ARG A 272 16.00 -7.85 8.83
N LEU A 273 14.87 -7.27 8.42
CA LEU A 273 14.83 -6.32 7.29
C LEU A 273 15.66 -5.07 7.57
N ILE A 274 15.59 -4.53 8.78
CA ILE A 274 16.39 -3.37 9.22
C ILE A 274 17.88 -3.72 9.20
N ASN A 275 18.30 -4.86 9.73
CA ASN A 275 19.69 -5.31 9.70
C ASN A 275 20.20 -5.42 8.25
N LEU A 276 19.43 -6.05 7.36
CA LEU A 276 19.77 -6.12 5.93
C LEU A 276 19.87 -4.72 5.28
N ALA A 277 19.01 -3.77 5.68
CA ALA A 277 19.06 -2.40 5.19
C ALA A 277 20.30 -1.64 5.69
N LYS A 278 20.74 -1.86 6.94
CA LYS A 278 21.96 -1.26 7.49
C LYS A 278 23.23 -1.73 6.76
N ASN A 279 23.27 -3.01 6.37
CA ASN A 279 24.43 -3.59 5.67
C ASN A 279 24.46 -3.27 4.16
N THR A 280 23.46 -2.55 3.64
CA THR A 280 23.39 -2.18 2.22
C THR A 280 23.52 -0.67 2.06
N THR A 281 24.55 -0.23 1.34
CA THR A 281 24.77 1.20 1.01
C THR A 281 23.72 1.72 0.03
N ALA A 282 23.32 0.91 -0.96
CA ALA A 282 22.28 1.27 -1.93
C ALA A 282 20.85 0.98 -1.43
N SER A 283 19.88 1.83 -1.80
CA SER A 283 18.46 1.58 -1.53
C SER A 283 17.98 0.39 -2.37
N SER A 284 17.80 -0.77 -1.72
CA SER A 284 17.21 -1.94 -2.37
C SER A 284 15.72 -1.72 -2.57
N PRO A 285 15.18 -1.85 -3.80
CA PRO A 285 13.75 -1.68 -4.06
C PRO A 285 12.90 -2.84 -3.49
N TYR A 286 13.52 -3.92 -3.02
CA TYR A 286 12.83 -5.11 -2.49
C TYR A 286 12.76 -5.12 -0.97
N ASN A 287 13.66 -4.41 -0.28
CA ASN A 287 13.64 -4.35 1.17
C ASN A 287 12.65 -3.28 1.61
N TRP A 288 11.68 -3.64 2.43
CA TRP A 288 10.72 -2.67 2.99
C TRP A 288 11.42 -1.66 3.92
N ALA A 289 12.41 -2.10 4.70
CA ALA A 289 13.08 -1.25 5.68
C ALA A 289 14.00 -0.19 5.05
N THR A 290 14.52 -0.41 3.83
CA THR A 290 15.25 0.66 3.10
C THR A 290 14.31 1.81 2.76
N GLN A 291 13.07 1.51 2.36
CA GLN A 291 12.07 2.55 2.08
C GLN A 291 11.71 3.33 3.36
N LEU A 292 11.69 2.66 4.51
CA LEU A 292 11.45 3.31 5.82
C LEU A 292 12.62 4.23 6.18
N ARG A 293 13.86 3.75 5.99
CA ARG A 293 15.08 4.54 6.19
C ARG A 293 15.06 5.81 5.34
N ASP A 294 14.73 5.68 4.05
CA ASP A 294 14.68 6.81 3.12
C ASP A 294 13.61 7.84 3.54
N PHE A 295 12.44 7.37 4.00
CA PHE A 295 11.39 8.25 4.56
C PHE A 295 11.84 8.97 5.84
N LEU A 296 12.51 8.26 6.76
CA LEU A 296 13.03 8.87 7.98
C LEU A 296 14.14 9.88 7.69
N MET A 297 14.96 9.62 6.67
CA MET A 297 15.99 10.55 6.20
C MET A 297 15.37 11.84 5.66
N GLU A 298 14.30 11.76 4.85
CA GLU A 298 13.53 12.95 4.40
C GLU A 298 13.01 13.80 5.58
N CYS A 299 12.76 13.18 6.73
CA CYS A 299 12.25 13.85 7.93
C CYS A 299 13.34 14.21 8.95
N ASP A 300 14.62 14.07 8.64
CA ASP A 300 15.77 14.15 9.59
C ASP A 300 15.53 13.38 10.90
N ALA A 301 15.07 12.13 10.77
CA ALA A 301 14.80 11.21 11.87
C ALA A 301 15.51 9.86 11.67
N LEU A 302 16.66 9.87 10.99
CA LEU A 302 17.42 8.66 10.68
C LEU A 302 17.91 7.93 11.95
N ASP A 303 18.18 8.67 13.03
CA ASP A 303 18.61 8.14 14.33
C ASP A 303 17.61 7.16 14.96
N LEU A 304 16.32 7.27 14.61
CA LEU A 304 15.29 6.30 15.03
C LEU A 304 15.51 4.92 14.42
N PHE A 305 16.00 4.88 13.18
CA PHE A 305 16.30 3.63 12.47
C PHE A 305 17.47 2.89 13.13
N ASP A 306 18.35 3.63 13.83
CA ASP A 306 19.51 3.08 14.50
C ASP A 306 19.21 2.61 15.92
N SER A 307 18.54 3.44 16.71
CA SER A 307 18.21 3.18 18.12
C SER A 307 17.21 2.04 18.32
N LEU A 308 16.20 1.92 17.43
CA LEU A 308 15.10 0.95 17.53
C LEU A 308 14.34 0.98 18.86
N ASP A 309 14.45 2.09 19.60
CA ASP A 309 13.78 2.28 20.89
C ASP A 309 12.33 2.75 20.69
N HIS A 310 11.38 1.89 21.05
CA HIS A 310 9.96 2.19 20.91
C HIS A 310 9.49 3.46 21.64
N GLN A 311 10.12 3.84 22.75
CA GLN A 311 9.73 5.06 23.50
C GLN A 311 10.10 6.32 22.72
N LEU A 312 11.32 6.35 22.15
CA LEU A 312 11.78 7.46 21.31
C LEU A 312 10.93 7.60 20.04
N TRP A 313 10.55 6.48 19.41
CA TRP A 313 9.66 6.48 18.25
C TRP A 313 8.27 7.07 18.57
N GLU A 314 7.70 6.75 19.74
CA GLU A 314 6.43 7.32 20.17
C GLU A 314 6.52 8.82 20.44
N ALA A 315 7.54 9.24 21.17
CA ALA A 315 7.74 10.65 21.50
C ALA A 315 7.93 11.53 20.24
N ARG A 316 8.64 11.01 19.22
CA ARG A 316 8.95 11.76 17.99
C ARG A 316 7.92 11.61 16.87
N ARG A 317 6.94 10.71 16.98
CA ARG A 317 5.95 10.42 15.92
C ARG A 317 5.26 11.67 15.40
N GLU A 318 4.71 12.49 16.30
CA GLU A 318 3.97 13.71 15.90
C GLU A 318 4.89 14.73 15.23
N ASN A 319 6.13 14.88 15.70
CA ASN A 319 7.10 15.80 15.10
C ASN A 319 7.50 15.36 13.69
N ILE A 320 7.67 14.05 13.46
CA ILE A 320 7.95 13.50 12.13
C ILE A 320 6.79 13.76 11.18
N LEU A 321 5.55 13.52 11.63
CA LEU A 321 4.37 13.75 10.80
C LEU A 321 4.19 15.23 10.47
N LYS A 322 4.39 16.14 11.44
CA LYS A 322 4.36 17.59 11.17
C LYS A 322 5.42 18.00 10.15
N LYS A 323 6.64 17.50 10.28
CA LYS A 323 7.71 17.83 9.33
C LYS A 323 7.42 17.28 7.94
N TYR A 324 6.92 16.05 7.86
CA TYR A 324 6.50 15.45 6.60
C TYR A 324 5.33 16.22 5.96
N GLN A 325 4.36 16.68 6.76
CA GLN A 325 3.29 17.56 6.29
C GLN A 325 3.85 18.82 5.65
N THR A 326 4.78 19.52 6.31
CA THR A 326 5.46 20.70 5.75
C THR A 326 6.18 20.40 4.44
N ILE A 327 6.88 19.26 4.33
CA ILE A 327 7.55 18.84 3.09
C ILE A 327 6.53 18.69 1.96
N LEU A 328 5.44 17.95 2.19
CA LEU A 328 4.42 17.70 1.17
C LEU A 328 3.70 19.00 0.75
N HIS A 329 3.39 19.85 1.72
CA HIS A 329 2.79 21.16 1.50
C HIS A 329 3.70 22.10 0.71
N SER A 330 5.00 22.12 1.02
CA SER A 330 5.99 22.91 0.26
C SER A 330 6.14 22.42 -1.18
N ALA A 331 5.98 21.11 -1.42
CA ALA A 331 6.00 20.54 -2.77
C ALA A 331 4.78 21.01 -3.60
N ASP A 332 3.59 21.11 -2.98
CA ASP A 332 2.40 21.64 -3.64
C ASP A 332 2.54 23.15 -3.96
N ILE A 333 3.09 23.94 -3.03
CA ILE A 333 3.37 25.38 -3.26
C ILE A 333 4.39 25.54 -4.40
N THR A 334 5.44 24.74 -4.40
CA THR A 334 6.47 24.77 -5.45
C THR A 334 5.89 24.39 -6.81
N ALA A 335 5.05 23.36 -6.85
CA ALA A 335 4.33 22.97 -8.06
C ALA A 335 3.38 24.08 -8.55
N ALA A 336 2.70 24.78 -7.64
CA ALA A 336 1.83 25.91 -7.97
C ALA A 336 2.62 27.07 -8.58
N ARG A 337 3.78 27.44 -8.00
CA ARG A 337 4.65 28.51 -8.51
C ARG A 337 5.25 28.20 -9.88
N ASN A 338 5.60 26.93 -10.11
CA ASN A 338 6.23 26.51 -11.37
C ASN A 338 5.22 26.19 -12.48
N SER A 339 3.93 26.04 -12.16
CA SER A 339 2.92 25.67 -13.13
C SER A 339 2.24 26.88 -13.76
N SER A 340 2.20 26.90 -15.09
CA SER A 340 1.41 27.87 -15.86
C SER A 340 0.07 27.31 -16.34
N SER A 341 -0.37 26.15 -15.81
CA SER A 341 -1.51 25.39 -16.35
C SER A 341 -2.89 25.99 -16.07
N LEU A 342 -3.07 26.72 -14.96
CA LEU A 342 -4.34 27.38 -14.64
C LEU A 342 -4.50 28.69 -15.42
N GLU A 343 -5.75 29.05 -15.76
CA GLU A 343 -6.07 30.35 -16.38
C GLU A 343 -5.84 31.50 -15.40
N PHE A 344 -6.30 31.32 -14.16
CA PHE A 344 -6.11 32.28 -13.08
C PHE A 344 -5.07 31.77 -12.10
N PRO A 345 -4.15 32.62 -11.61
CA PRO A 345 -3.25 32.22 -10.56
C PRO A 345 -4.04 31.90 -9.29
N LEU A 346 -3.79 30.71 -8.73
CA LEU A 346 -4.37 30.34 -7.44
C LEU A 346 -3.72 31.22 -6.37
N GLN A 347 -4.54 31.91 -5.58
CA GLN A 347 -4.04 32.61 -4.40
C GLN A 347 -3.50 31.56 -3.42
N LEU A 348 -2.19 31.60 -3.21
CA LEU A 348 -1.53 30.72 -2.24
C LEU A 348 -2.06 31.09 -0.85
N PRO A 349 -2.63 30.14 -0.10
CA PRO A 349 -3.25 30.48 1.15
C PRO A 349 -2.18 30.65 2.25
N ASP A 350 -2.37 31.63 3.14
CA ASP A 350 -1.47 31.86 4.29
C ASP A 350 -1.49 30.68 5.28
N SER A 351 -2.57 29.90 5.26
CA SER A 351 -2.75 28.65 6.01
C SER A 351 -3.38 27.60 5.11
N PHE A 352 -3.02 26.32 5.26
CA PHE A 352 -3.61 25.20 4.51
C PHE A 352 -5.07 24.94 4.93
N SER A 353 -5.95 25.86 4.55
CA SER A 353 -7.37 25.87 4.84
C SER A 353 -8.18 25.79 3.54
N PRO A 354 -9.38 25.20 3.58
CA PRO A 354 -10.25 25.15 2.41
C PRO A 354 -10.64 26.56 1.96
N ALA A 355 -10.77 26.77 0.65
CA ALA A 355 -11.24 28.04 0.10
C ALA A 355 -12.57 28.49 0.72
N GLY A 356 -12.69 29.78 1.05
CA GLY A 356 -13.78 30.32 1.87
C GLY A 356 -15.19 30.04 1.36
N TYR A 357 -15.40 29.92 0.05
CA TYR A 357 -16.73 29.62 -0.51
C TYR A 357 -17.24 28.22 -0.14
N LEU A 358 -16.36 27.29 0.24
CA LEU A 358 -16.74 25.94 0.66
C LEU A 358 -17.50 25.96 2.00
N ALA A 359 -17.17 26.92 2.87
CA ALA A 359 -17.81 27.16 4.15
C ALA A 359 -19.16 27.89 4.02
N LEU A 360 -19.42 28.57 2.90
CA LEU A 360 -20.68 29.28 2.66
C LEU A 360 -21.86 28.30 2.54
N LYS A 361 -23.04 28.74 3.00
CA LYS A 361 -24.32 28.04 2.85
C LYS A 361 -24.87 28.20 1.42
N LEU A 362 -24.11 27.70 0.45
CA LEU A 362 -24.48 27.69 -0.97
C LEU A 362 -24.85 26.27 -1.42
N PRO A 363 -25.80 26.11 -2.35
CA PRO A 363 -26.05 24.83 -3.01
C PRO A 363 -24.78 24.26 -3.65
N LEU A 364 -24.62 22.94 -3.68
CA LEU A 364 -23.44 22.29 -4.26
C LEU A 364 -23.21 22.68 -5.73
N ASN A 365 -24.26 22.98 -6.50
CA ASN A 365 -24.10 23.44 -7.88
C ASN A 365 -23.39 24.80 -7.98
N CYS A 366 -23.65 25.72 -7.06
CA CYS A 366 -22.94 26.99 -6.99
C CYS A 366 -21.48 26.78 -6.58
N LYS A 367 -21.23 25.95 -5.55
CA LYS A 367 -19.86 25.60 -5.12
C LYS A 367 -19.07 24.92 -6.24
N ARG A 368 -19.70 24.03 -7.01
CA ARG A 368 -19.13 23.39 -8.21
C ARG A 368 -18.75 24.41 -9.27
N LEU A 369 -19.60 25.40 -9.53
CA LEU A 369 -19.30 26.43 -10.52
C LEU A 369 -18.09 27.27 -10.08
N ILE A 370 -18.07 27.71 -8.82
CA ILE A 370 -16.94 28.49 -8.28
C ILE A 370 -15.64 27.68 -8.36
N ALA A 371 -15.66 26.40 -7.97
CA ALA A 371 -14.49 25.53 -8.06
C ALA A 371 -14.00 25.34 -9.51
N GLN A 372 -14.92 25.13 -10.46
CA GLN A 372 -14.59 24.99 -11.88
C GLN A 372 -13.99 26.27 -12.47
N LEU A 373 -14.46 27.45 -12.06
CA LEU A 373 -13.92 28.74 -12.48
C LEU A 373 -12.53 29.00 -11.88
N ARG A 374 -12.33 28.71 -10.59
CA ARG A 374 -11.03 28.93 -9.91
C ARG A 374 -9.95 27.95 -10.38
N LEU A 375 -10.35 26.73 -10.75
CA LEU A 375 -9.46 25.67 -11.24
C LEU A 375 -9.53 25.48 -12.76
N SER A 376 -9.98 26.49 -13.50
CA SER A 376 -10.03 26.45 -14.96
C SER A 376 -8.62 26.30 -15.54
N ASN A 377 -8.44 25.31 -16.41
CA ASN A 377 -7.15 24.97 -17.00
C ASN A 377 -7.07 25.48 -18.44
N LYS A 378 -5.94 26.07 -18.84
CA LYS A 378 -5.69 26.60 -20.18
C LYS A 378 -5.84 25.57 -21.31
N TYR A 379 -5.63 24.28 -21.04
CA TYR A 379 -5.59 23.23 -22.06
C TYR A 379 -6.93 22.51 -22.29
N ASN A 380 -7.74 22.37 -21.24
CA ASN A 380 -9.04 21.68 -21.31
C ASN A 380 -9.95 22.29 -20.26
N CYS A 381 -10.68 23.33 -20.66
CA CYS A 381 -11.60 24.04 -19.80
C CYS A 381 -13.03 23.75 -20.24
N PHE A 382 -13.87 23.39 -19.27
CA PHE A 382 -15.31 23.32 -19.47
C PHE A 382 -16.02 23.70 -18.18
N LEU A 383 -17.24 24.22 -18.33
CA LEU A 383 -18.13 24.53 -17.22
C LEU A 383 -19.38 23.66 -17.33
N ILE A 384 -19.75 23.05 -16.22
CA ILE A 384 -20.99 22.28 -16.08
C ILE A 384 -21.94 23.05 -15.15
N VAL A 385 -23.03 23.55 -15.73
CA VAL A 385 -24.12 24.24 -15.03
C VAL A 385 -25.42 23.50 -15.35
N ASN A 386 -26.16 23.06 -14.33
CA ASN A 386 -27.42 22.32 -14.50
C ASN A 386 -27.33 21.13 -15.49
N ASN A 387 -26.20 20.44 -15.51
CA ASN A 387 -25.86 19.34 -16.43
C ASN A 387 -25.65 19.72 -17.90
N PHE A 388 -25.73 21.01 -18.24
CA PHE A 388 -25.24 21.52 -19.52
C PHE A 388 -23.74 21.75 -19.43
N ARG A 389 -23.01 21.21 -20.41
CA ARG A 389 -21.55 21.34 -20.51
C ARG A 389 -21.21 22.35 -21.60
N SER A 390 -20.54 23.43 -21.21
CA SER A 390 -19.94 24.40 -22.14
C SER A 390 -18.44 24.21 -22.15
N SER A 391 -17.86 23.89 -23.31
CA SER A 391 -16.41 23.73 -23.47
C SER A 391 -15.80 25.01 -24.04
N PHE A 392 -14.60 25.35 -23.57
CA PHE A 392 -13.84 26.51 -24.02
C PHE A 392 -12.60 26.05 -24.76
N ASN A 393 -12.33 26.66 -25.90
CA ASN A 393 -11.13 26.37 -26.67
C ASN A 393 -10.37 27.65 -27.00
N ARG A 394 -9.22 27.83 -26.33
CA ARG A 394 -8.34 28.99 -26.51
C ARG A 394 -7.92 29.24 -27.96
N ASN A 395 -7.89 28.20 -28.81
CA ASN A 395 -7.48 28.31 -30.22
C ASN A 395 -8.62 28.76 -31.14
N SER A 396 -9.87 28.80 -30.67
CA SER A 396 -11.02 29.32 -31.41
C SER A 396 -11.44 30.70 -30.88
N PRO A 397 -12.00 31.56 -31.73
CA PRO A 397 -12.58 32.82 -31.29
C PRO A 397 -13.83 32.56 -30.44
N CYS A 398 -14.11 33.47 -29.50
CA CYS A 398 -15.34 33.45 -28.72
C CYS A 398 -16.57 33.43 -29.64
N GLN A 399 -17.48 32.50 -29.40
CA GLN A 399 -18.71 32.37 -30.21
C GLN A 399 -19.82 33.35 -29.79
N LEU A 400 -19.64 34.05 -28.67
CA LEU A 400 -20.66 34.92 -28.10
C LEU A 400 -20.46 36.39 -28.48
N CYS A 401 -19.23 36.83 -28.75
CA CYS A 401 -18.93 38.23 -29.07
C CYS A 401 -18.17 38.39 -30.39
N ASN A 402 -18.24 39.61 -30.94
CA ASN A 402 -17.58 39.95 -32.21
C ASN A 402 -16.13 40.42 -32.06
N LEU A 403 -15.54 40.31 -30.86
CA LEU A 403 -14.18 40.82 -30.59
C LEU A 403 -13.06 39.93 -31.14
N LYS A 404 -13.38 38.76 -31.72
CA LYS A 404 -12.41 37.73 -32.17
C LYS A 404 -11.36 37.35 -31.10
N ALA A 405 -11.66 37.61 -29.83
CA ALA A 405 -10.84 37.22 -28.70
C ALA A 405 -10.87 35.69 -28.51
N PRO A 406 -9.82 35.09 -27.93
CA PRO A 406 -9.80 33.65 -27.69
C PRO A 406 -10.95 33.22 -26.76
N ASP A 407 -11.54 32.06 -27.05
CA ASP A 407 -12.63 31.49 -26.27
C ASP A 407 -12.09 30.88 -24.96
N THR A 408 -11.97 31.73 -23.94
CA THR A 408 -11.49 31.38 -22.60
C THR A 408 -12.47 31.83 -21.52
N VAL A 409 -12.37 31.22 -20.33
CA VAL A 409 -13.18 31.64 -19.18
C VAL A 409 -12.78 33.04 -18.73
N GLU A 410 -11.49 33.38 -18.81
CA GLU A 410 -11.00 34.76 -18.62
C GLU A 410 -11.72 35.76 -19.54
N HIS A 411 -11.82 35.46 -20.84
CA HIS A 411 -12.50 36.35 -21.78
C HIS A 411 -13.99 36.46 -21.44
N LEU A 412 -14.66 35.32 -21.21
CA LEU A 412 -16.09 35.27 -20.87
C LEU A 412 -16.42 36.14 -19.64
N LEU A 413 -15.64 36.01 -18.56
CA LEU A 413 -15.91 36.66 -17.29
C LEU A 413 -15.47 38.13 -17.25
N VAL A 414 -14.34 38.47 -17.87
CA VAL A 414 -13.69 39.79 -17.65
C VAL A 414 -13.80 40.72 -18.86
N ARG A 415 -13.88 40.18 -20.08
CA ARG A 415 -13.72 40.98 -21.32
C ARG A 415 -14.89 40.89 -22.28
N CYS A 416 -15.78 39.91 -22.14
CA CYS A 416 -16.86 39.67 -23.09
C CYS A 416 -17.99 40.71 -22.91
N PRO A 417 -18.35 41.49 -23.95
CA PRO A 417 -19.38 42.51 -23.87
C PRO A 417 -20.76 41.95 -23.50
N CYS A 418 -21.04 40.70 -23.88
CA CYS A 418 -22.31 40.02 -23.60
C CYS A 418 -22.56 39.80 -22.10
N PHE A 419 -21.51 39.85 -21.28
CA PHE A 419 -21.59 39.71 -19.83
C PHE A 419 -21.23 41.01 -19.10
N SER A 420 -21.15 42.14 -19.82
CA SER A 420 -20.82 43.45 -19.25
C SER A 420 -21.75 43.88 -18.11
N SER A 421 -23.03 43.51 -18.17
CA SER A 421 -24.01 43.77 -17.11
C SER A 421 -23.73 43.06 -15.78
N PHE A 422 -22.91 42.00 -15.81
CA PHE A 422 -22.53 41.21 -14.62
C PHE A 422 -21.08 41.45 -14.19
N GLN A 423 -20.34 42.27 -14.94
CA GLN A 423 -18.96 42.64 -14.63
C GLN A 423 -18.96 43.87 -13.71
N THR A 424 -18.44 43.73 -12.49
CA THR A 424 -18.01 44.91 -11.73
C THR A 424 -16.75 45.48 -12.39
N PRO A 425 -16.63 46.80 -12.63
CA PRO A 425 -15.43 47.38 -13.22
C PRO A 425 -14.22 47.07 -12.34
N ILE A 426 -13.36 46.16 -12.79
CA ILE A 426 -12.10 45.86 -12.12
C ILE A 426 -11.19 47.05 -12.44
N SER A 427 -11.04 47.96 -11.47
CA SER A 427 -10.03 49.01 -11.50
C SER A 427 -8.65 48.35 -11.54
N THR A 428 -8.09 48.21 -12.75
CA THR A 428 -6.70 47.87 -12.93
C THR A 428 -5.87 49.12 -12.61
N LYS A 429 -5.62 49.41 -11.33
CA LYS A 429 -4.45 50.20 -10.97
C LYS A 429 -3.23 49.28 -11.11
N PRO A 430 -2.27 49.56 -12.00
CA PRO A 430 -1.01 48.83 -11.99
C PRO A 430 -0.31 49.10 -10.65
N ALA A 431 0.15 48.04 -9.99
CA ALA A 431 1.04 48.17 -8.86
C ALA A 431 2.33 48.86 -9.33
N ALA A 432 2.64 50.00 -8.72
CA ALA A 432 3.90 50.70 -8.86
C ALA A 432 5.00 50.04 -8.02
#